data_AF-A0AA94HL62-F1
#
_entry.id   AF-A0AA94HL62-F1
#
_cell.length_a   1.000
_cell.length_b   1.000
_cell.length_c   1.000
_cell.angle_alpha   90.00
_cell.angle_beta   90.00
_cell.angle_gamma   90.00
#
_symmetry.space_group_name_H-M   'P 1'
#
loop_
_entity.id
_entity.type
_entity.pdbx_description
1 polymer ?
#
loop_
_entity_poly.entity_id
_entity_poly.type
_entity_poly.pdbx_seq_one_letter_code
_entity_poly.pdbx_strand_id
1 'polypeptide(L)'
;MALSADARARWIARFHAIGLAACGVGALVLLTYVVGSLALTGGRMGRDLDPLYGQLLDWPLFQVPAWLVIAIGIVAFAAFVPMAALVGPDQSHRIPSAFSFTVAGVVLLSLLSQFAFPTVVSVSAGGVVETEPGLHWIGIVLGVATIAAMLLLGGRAMTEHDRRRRG
;
A
#
# COMPACT_ATOMS: atom_id res chain seq x y z
N MET A 1 -6.29 -34.07 12.29
CA MET A 1 -7.36 -33.21 12.83
C MET A 1 -7.82 -32.26 11.73
N ALA A 2 -8.96 -32.54 11.10
CA ALA A 2 -9.57 -31.64 10.14
C ALA A 2 -10.16 -30.44 10.90
N LEU A 3 -9.48 -29.29 10.87
CA LEU A 3 -10.20 -28.03 11.05
C LEU A 3 -11.30 -28.05 9.99
N SER A 4 -12.57 -28.06 10.40
CA SER A 4 -13.70 -28.16 9.47
C SER A 4 -13.54 -27.12 8.37
N ALA A 5 -13.91 -27.44 7.13
CA ALA A 5 -13.77 -26.53 5.99
C ALA A 5 -14.33 -25.12 6.31
N ASP A 6 -15.37 -25.06 7.14
CA ASP A 6 -15.98 -23.84 7.67
C ASP A 6 -15.02 -23.02 8.55
N ALA A 7 -14.22 -23.66 9.41
CA ALA A 7 -13.24 -22.96 10.23
C ALA A 7 -12.17 -22.29 9.37
N ARG A 8 -11.69 -22.98 8.31
CA ARG A 8 -10.74 -22.42 7.34
C ARG A 8 -11.35 -21.23 6.59
N ALA A 9 -12.58 -21.36 6.08
CA ALA A 9 -13.28 -20.29 5.37
C ALA A 9 -13.48 -19.04 6.26
N ARG A 10 -13.82 -19.22 7.54
CA ARG A 10 -13.93 -18.10 8.50
C ARG A 10 -12.60 -17.37 8.69
N TRP A 11 -11.49 -18.10 8.81
CA TRP A 11 -10.16 -17.49 8.92
C TRP A 11 -9.77 -16.69 7.69
N ILE A 12 -9.97 -17.25 6.49
CA ILE A 12 -9.72 -16.54 5.22
C ILE A 12 -10.54 -15.24 5.18
N ALA A 13 -11.82 -15.30 5.54
CA ALA A 13 -12.68 -14.12 5.55
C ALA A 13 -12.21 -13.04 6.53
N ARG A 14 -11.76 -13.43 7.73
CA ARG A 14 -11.21 -12.50 8.73
C ARG A 14 -9.92 -11.85 8.25
N PHE A 15 -8.97 -12.63 7.75
CA PHE A 15 -7.72 -12.09 7.20
C PHE A 15 -7.98 -11.17 6.02
N HIS A 16 -8.90 -11.54 5.12
CA HIS A 16 -9.29 -10.69 4.00
C HIS A 16 -9.87 -9.35 4.50
N ALA A 17 -10.78 -9.39 5.48
CA ALA A 17 -11.38 -8.17 6.04
C ALA A 17 -10.35 -7.27 6.73
N ILE A 18 -9.43 -7.83 7.51
CA ILE A 18 -8.36 -7.08 8.18
C ILE A 18 -7.45 -6.41 7.15
N GLY A 19 -7.00 -7.17 6.14
CA GLY A 19 -6.15 -6.64 5.08
C GLY A 19 -6.85 -5.55 4.26
N LEU A 20 -8.13 -5.75 3.92
CA LEU A 20 -8.94 -4.74 3.22
C LEU A 20 -9.12 -3.48 4.07
N ALA A 21 -9.35 -3.61 5.38
CA ALA A 21 -9.48 -2.46 6.26
C ALA A 21 -8.17 -1.66 6.34
N ALA A 22 -7.03 -2.35 6.53
CA ALA A 22 -5.73 -1.69 6.59
C ALA A 22 -5.38 -0.97 5.28
N CYS A 23 -5.50 -1.66 4.14
CA CYS A 23 -5.26 -1.06 2.83
C CYS A 23 -6.28 0.03 2.49
N GLY A 24 -7.53 -0.13 2.92
CA GLY A 24 -8.59 0.88 2.77
C GLY A 24 -8.26 2.16 3.53
N VAL A 25 -7.74 2.06 4.76
CA VAL A 25 -7.20 3.21 5.50
C VAL A 25 -6.05 3.86 4.71
N GLY A 26 -5.12 3.07 4.17
CA GLY A 26 -4.04 3.60 3.32
C GLY A 26 -4.55 4.34 2.08
N ALA A 27 -5.54 3.78 1.40
CA ALA A 27 -6.17 4.42 0.23
C ALA A 27 -6.92 5.70 0.62
N LEU A 28 -7.58 5.74 1.78
CA LEU A 28 -8.26 6.93 2.28
C LEU A 28 -7.26 8.03 2.68
N VAL A 29 -6.14 7.66 3.32
CA VAL A 29 -5.05 8.60 3.62
C VAL A 29 -4.50 9.17 2.32
N LEU A 30 -4.27 8.32 1.31
CA LEU A 30 -3.80 8.77 0.01
C LEU A 30 -4.80 9.71 -0.67
N LEU A 31 -6.08 9.34 -0.70
CA LEU A 31 -7.14 10.15 -1.30
C LEU A 31 -7.27 11.51 -0.59
N THR A 32 -7.25 11.51 0.74
CA THR A 32 -7.30 12.73 1.56
C THR A 32 -6.10 13.62 1.27
N TYR A 33 -4.90 13.03 1.18
CA TYR A 33 -3.69 13.75 0.82
C TYR A 33 -3.81 14.38 -0.58
N VAL A 34 -4.19 13.60 -1.58
CA VAL A 34 -4.29 14.07 -2.98
C VAL A 34 -5.36 15.15 -3.12
N VAL A 35 -6.59 14.87 -2.69
CA VAL A 35 -7.73 15.80 -2.78
C VAL A 35 -7.49 17.05 -1.94
N GLY A 36 -7.02 16.89 -0.71
CA GLY A 36 -6.70 18.00 0.18
C GLY A 36 -5.60 18.89 -0.42
N SER A 37 -4.54 18.28 -0.96
CA SER A 37 -3.50 19.04 -1.65
C SER A 37 -4.06 19.76 -2.88
N LEU A 38 -4.78 19.06 -3.77
CA LEU A 38 -5.41 19.66 -4.96
C LEU A 38 -6.34 20.83 -4.62
N ALA A 39 -7.19 20.68 -3.62
CA ALA A 39 -8.15 21.70 -3.22
C ALA A 39 -7.46 22.95 -2.63
N LEU A 40 -6.41 22.74 -1.82
CA LEU A 40 -5.72 23.83 -1.12
C LEU A 40 -4.62 24.48 -1.96
N THR A 41 -4.06 23.79 -2.95
CA THR A 41 -3.02 24.33 -3.85
C THR A 41 -3.55 24.72 -5.23
N GLY A 42 -4.86 24.61 -5.47
CA GLY A 42 -5.45 24.86 -6.80
C GLY A 42 -4.97 23.88 -7.86
N GLY A 43 -4.63 22.65 -7.45
CA GLY A 43 -4.19 21.57 -8.32
C GLY A 43 -2.70 21.56 -8.67
N ARG A 44 -1.88 22.35 -7.98
CA ARG A 44 -0.43 22.36 -8.17
C ARG A 44 0.25 21.36 -7.23
N MET A 45 1.04 20.44 -7.77
CA MET A 45 1.86 19.49 -7.01
C MET A 45 3.33 19.80 -7.24
N GLY A 46 4.04 20.34 -6.25
CA GLY A 46 5.48 20.56 -6.36
C GLY A 46 5.98 21.80 -5.63
N ARG A 47 7.31 21.90 -5.53
CA ARG A 47 8.04 22.99 -4.86
C ARG A 47 8.05 24.30 -5.67
N ASP A 48 7.64 24.27 -6.94
CA ASP A 48 7.47 25.45 -7.81
C ASP A 48 6.17 26.20 -7.50
N LEU A 49 5.82 26.28 -6.21
CA LEU A 49 4.90 27.29 -5.73
C LEU A 49 5.60 28.63 -5.95
N ASP A 50 5.25 29.32 -7.04
CA ASP A 50 5.58 30.73 -7.24
C ASP A 50 5.48 31.50 -5.91
N PRO A 51 6.30 32.55 -5.71
CA PRO A 51 6.43 33.27 -4.44
C PRO A 51 5.09 33.81 -3.88
N LEU A 52 4.04 33.85 -4.71
CA LEU A 52 2.69 34.27 -4.35
C LEU A 52 1.99 33.36 -3.32
N TYR A 53 2.24 32.05 -3.33
CA TYR A 53 1.60 31.10 -2.39
C TYR A 53 2.59 30.41 -1.44
N GLY A 54 3.86 30.33 -1.80
CA GLY A 54 4.91 29.78 -0.93
C GLY A 54 5.13 30.55 0.37
N GLN A 55 4.57 31.77 0.50
CA GLN A 55 4.58 32.56 1.73
C GLN A 55 3.36 32.34 2.63
N LEU A 56 2.28 31.74 2.11
CA LEU A 56 1.01 31.57 2.81
C LEU A 56 0.80 30.14 3.32
N LEU A 57 1.32 29.13 2.62
CA LEU A 57 1.17 27.74 2.97
C LEU A 57 2.49 26.99 2.76
N ASP A 58 3.05 26.49 3.86
CA ASP A 58 4.23 25.64 3.82
C ASP A 58 3.90 24.31 3.12
N TRP A 59 4.66 24.01 2.07
CA TRP A 59 4.62 22.70 1.44
C TRP A 59 5.54 21.74 2.19
N PRO A 60 5.13 20.49 2.47
CA PRO A 60 3.82 19.89 2.21
C PRO A 60 2.77 20.19 3.29
N LEU A 61 1.55 20.48 2.85
CA LEU A 61 0.38 20.84 3.69
C LEU A 61 -0.02 19.75 4.70
N PHE A 62 0.03 18.49 4.28
CA PHE A 62 -0.31 17.35 5.12
C PHE A 62 0.89 16.42 5.18
N GLN A 63 1.53 16.31 6.34
CA GLN A 63 2.62 15.36 6.53
C GLN A 63 2.06 13.97 6.84
N VAL A 64 2.35 13.00 5.97
CA VAL A 64 2.06 11.59 6.24
C VAL A 64 3.27 10.99 6.93
N PRO A 65 3.18 10.56 8.20
CA PRO A 65 4.33 10.03 8.90
C PRO A 65 4.73 8.66 8.34
N ALA A 66 6.03 8.42 8.18
CA ALA A 66 6.55 7.18 7.59
C ALA A 66 6.11 5.93 8.37
N TRP A 67 6.04 5.99 9.70
CA TRP A 67 5.63 4.87 10.55
C TRP A 67 4.20 4.38 10.22
N LEU A 68 3.30 5.28 9.79
CA LEU A 68 1.92 4.93 9.45
C LEU A 68 1.90 4.08 8.18
N VAL A 69 2.66 4.48 7.16
CA VAL A 69 2.78 3.74 5.90
C VAL A 69 3.39 2.36 6.15
N ILE A 70 4.42 2.30 6.99
CA ILE A 70 5.06 1.04 7.40
C ILE A 70 4.07 0.14 8.14
N ALA A 71 3.32 0.69 9.11
CA ALA A 71 2.34 -0.07 9.88
C ALA A 71 1.24 -0.66 8.97
N ILE A 72 0.73 0.11 8.01
CA ILE A 72 -0.24 -0.38 7.03
C ILE A 72 0.36 -1.53 6.21
N GLY A 73 1.61 -1.39 5.75
CA GLY A 73 2.33 -2.44 5.03
C GLY A 73 2.50 -3.73 5.85
N ILE A 74 2.85 -3.61 7.13
CA ILE A 74 3.00 -4.77 8.04
C ILE A 74 1.67 -5.48 8.22
N VAL A 75 0.58 -4.74 8.47
CA VAL A 75 -0.74 -5.33 8.67
C VAL A 75 -1.24 -6.00 7.38
N ALA A 76 -1.04 -5.36 6.23
CA ALA A 76 -1.39 -5.96 4.94
C ALA A 76 -0.62 -7.26 4.71
N PHE A 77 0.69 -7.27 4.95
CA PHE A 77 1.52 -8.47 4.84
C PHE A 77 1.06 -9.58 5.79
N ALA A 78 0.89 -9.26 7.07
CA ALA A 78 0.47 -10.22 8.10
C ALA A 78 -0.94 -10.76 7.88
N ALA A 79 -1.83 -10.00 7.23
CA ALA A 79 -3.18 -10.45 6.90
C ALA A 79 -3.18 -11.29 5.62
N PHE A 80 -2.57 -10.80 4.55
CA PHE A 80 -2.74 -11.38 3.23
C PHE A 80 -1.85 -12.58 2.93
N VAL A 81 -0.66 -12.68 3.55
CA VAL A 81 0.19 -13.86 3.36
C VAL A 81 -0.47 -15.13 3.90
N PRO A 82 -1.00 -15.16 5.15
CA PRO A 82 -1.77 -16.30 5.63
C PRO A 82 -3.05 -16.54 4.83
N MET A 83 -3.75 -15.49 4.42
CA MET A 83 -4.94 -15.61 3.58
C MET A 83 -4.64 -16.32 2.25
N ALA A 84 -3.57 -15.92 1.56
CA ALA A 84 -3.15 -16.52 0.30
C ALA A 84 -2.70 -17.97 0.48
N ALA A 85 -2.00 -18.28 1.58
CA ALA A 85 -1.59 -19.64 1.92
C ALA A 85 -2.79 -20.56 2.23
N LEU A 86 -3.86 -19.99 2.79
CA LEU A 86 -5.07 -20.72 3.17
C LEU A 86 -6.12 -20.73 2.06
N VAL A 87 -6.02 -19.97 0.99
CA VAL A 87 -7.07 -19.91 -0.03
C VAL A 87 -7.21 -21.26 -0.76
N GLY A 88 -8.46 -21.70 -0.93
CA GLY A 88 -8.81 -22.86 -1.75
C GLY A 88 -9.22 -22.46 -3.17
N PRO A 89 -9.29 -23.43 -4.10
CA PRO A 89 -9.79 -23.22 -5.48
C PRO A 89 -11.12 -22.44 -5.55
N ASP A 90 -12.03 -22.75 -4.63
CA ASP A 90 -13.36 -22.18 -4.44
C ASP A 90 -13.37 -20.69 -4.05
N GLN A 91 -12.28 -20.21 -3.43
CA GLN A 91 -12.16 -18.85 -2.88
C GLN A 91 -11.12 -18.00 -3.62
N SER A 92 -10.63 -18.48 -4.76
CA SER A 92 -9.61 -17.80 -5.60
C SER A 92 -10.00 -16.38 -6.02
N HIS A 93 -11.30 -16.07 -6.15
CA HIS A 93 -11.82 -14.74 -6.47
C HIS A 93 -11.43 -13.64 -5.47
N ARG A 94 -10.98 -14.00 -4.26
CA ARG A 94 -10.53 -13.04 -3.22
C ARG A 94 -9.10 -12.53 -3.44
N ILE A 95 -8.29 -13.24 -4.23
CA ILE A 95 -6.90 -12.85 -4.48
C ILE A 95 -6.82 -11.57 -5.34
N PRO A 96 -7.54 -11.46 -6.47
CA PRO A 96 -7.50 -10.24 -7.29
C PRO A 96 -7.96 -8.99 -6.51
N SER A 97 -9.01 -9.09 -5.70
CA SER A 97 -9.47 -7.96 -4.88
C SER A 97 -8.39 -7.54 -3.86
N ALA A 98 -7.82 -8.51 -3.13
CA ALA A 98 -6.77 -8.23 -2.16
C ALA A 98 -5.50 -7.63 -2.81
N PHE A 99 -5.17 -8.08 -4.03
CA PHE A 99 -4.08 -7.51 -4.83
C PHE A 99 -4.35 -6.03 -5.15
N SER A 100 -5.52 -5.69 -5.71
CA SER A 100 -5.87 -4.31 -6.07
C SER A 100 -5.82 -3.38 -4.86
N PHE A 101 -6.34 -3.82 -3.71
CA PHE A 101 -6.29 -3.04 -2.47
C PHE A 101 -4.86 -2.87 -1.94
N THR A 102 -4.00 -3.89 -2.04
CA THR A 102 -2.59 -3.79 -1.62
C THR A 102 -1.83 -2.79 -2.48
N VAL A 103 -2.04 -2.81 -3.79
CA VAL A 103 -1.44 -1.83 -4.72
C VAL A 103 -1.91 -0.42 -4.37
N ALA A 104 -3.22 -0.22 -4.22
CA ALA A 104 -3.78 1.10 -3.94
C ALA A 104 -3.38 1.65 -2.55
N GLY A 105 -3.42 0.81 -1.52
CA GLY A 105 -3.27 1.23 -0.12
C GLY A 105 -1.83 1.27 0.38
N VAL A 106 -0.97 0.35 -0.06
CA VAL A 106 0.41 0.25 0.43
C VAL A 106 1.39 0.79 -0.60
N VAL A 107 1.35 0.28 -1.84
CA VAL A 107 2.36 0.61 -2.86
C VAL A 107 2.24 2.07 -3.31
N LEU A 108 1.05 2.49 -3.74
CA LEU A 108 0.84 3.86 -4.24
C LEU A 108 1.02 4.90 -3.13
N LEU A 109 0.51 4.64 -1.92
CA LEU A 109 0.71 5.53 -0.77
C LEU A 109 2.20 5.73 -0.46
N SER A 110 2.96 4.63 -0.40
CA SER A 110 4.40 4.69 -0.10
C SER A 110 5.16 5.43 -1.19
N LEU A 111 4.85 5.13 -2.46
CA LEU A 111 5.51 5.75 -3.62
C LEU A 111 5.21 7.25 -3.71
N LEU A 112 3.97 7.68 -3.50
CA LEU A 112 3.63 9.10 -3.56
C LEU A 112 4.20 9.87 -2.36
N SER A 113 4.22 9.26 -1.18
CA SER A 113 4.87 9.87 -0.01
C SER A 113 6.37 10.07 -0.24
N GLN A 114 7.03 9.15 -0.94
CA GLN A 114 8.43 9.26 -1.29
C GLN A 114 8.75 10.51 -2.14
N PHE A 115 7.89 10.84 -3.09
CA PHE A 115 8.05 12.03 -3.93
C PHE A 115 7.60 13.32 -3.22
N ALA A 116 6.63 13.22 -2.33
CA ALA A 116 6.11 14.36 -1.58
C ALA A 116 7.03 14.81 -0.44
N PHE A 117 7.74 13.88 0.20
CA PHE A 117 8.56 14.12 1.39
C PHE A 117 10.01 13.61 1.24
N PRO A 118 10.78 14.04 0.23
CA PRO A 118 12.20 13.67 0.14
C PRO A 118 12.97 14.30 1.32
N THR A 119 13.79 13.49 2.00
CA THR A 119 14.71 13.97 3.03
C THR A 119 15.87 14.72 2.36
N VAL A 120 15.98 16.03 2.59
CA VAL A 120 17.08 16.83 2.03
C VAL A 120 18.32 16.62 2.89
N VAL A 121 19.43 16.17 2.28
CA VAL A 121 20.69 15.93 2.99
C VAL A 121 21.74 16.96 2.57
N SER A 122 21.74 18.08 3.31
CA SER A 122 22.71 19.19 3.28
C SER A 122 22.53 20.27 2.20
N VAL A 123 22.50 21.51 2.66
CA VAL A 123 22.74 22.70 1.84
C VAL A 123 24.21 23.07 2.06
N SER A 124 25.09 22.62 1.16
CA SER A 124 26.41 23.25 1.06
C SER A 124 26.27 24.58 0.30
N ALA A 125 27.15 25.54 0.58
CA ALA A 125 27.12 26.90 0.04
C ALA A 125 27.21 27.00 -1.51
N GLY A 126 27.23 25.90 -2.24
CA GLY A 126 27.35 25.82 -3.70
C GLY A 126 26.15 25.22 -4.46
N GLY A 127 25.02 24.97 -3.79
CA GLY A 127 23.84 24.36 -4.42
C GLY A 127 23.56 22.96 -3.89
N VAL A 128 22.27 22.61 -3.87
CA VAL A 128 21.71 21.45 -3.17
C VAL A 128 22.40 20.14 -3.56
N VAL A 129 22.96 19.44 -2.58
CA VAL A 129 23.58 18.13 -2.72
C VAL A 129 22.58 17.11 -2.13
N GLU A 130 22.15 16.16 -2.95
CA GLU A 130 21.49 14.89 -2.62
C GLU A 130 20.23 14.90 -1.71
N THR A 131 19.08 14.53 -2.30
CA THR A 131 17.88 14.10 -1.57
C THR A 131 17.92 12.60 -1.30
N GLU A 132 17.99 12.22 -0.03
CA GLU A 132 17.87 10.82 0.39
C GLU A 132 16.41 10.36 0.40
N PRO A 133 16.16 9.08 0.11
CA PRO A 133 14.84 8.50 0.27
C PRO A 133 14.30 8.54 1.71
N GLY A 134 13.11 9.12 1.90
CA GLY A 134 12.41 9.05 3.19
C GLY A 134 12.01 7.62 3.56
N LEU A 135 11.82 7.32 4.84
CA LEU A 135 11.56 5.96 5.35
C LEU A 135 10.28 5.29 4.80
N HIS A 136 9.44 6.03 4.07
CA HIS A 136 8.25 5.51 3.40
C HIS A 136 8.55 4.40 2.39
N TRP A 137 9.78 4.32 1.84
CA TRP A 137 10.18 3.23 0.93
C TRP A 137 10.03 1.83 1.53
N ILE A 138 10.12 1.70 2.86
CA ILE A 138 9.92 0.42 3.56
C ILE A 138 8.51 -0.13 3.29
N GLY A 139 7.52 0.75 3.20
CA GLY A 139 6.16 0.37 2.82
C GLY A 139 6.07 -0.24 1.42
N ILE A 140 6.87 0.24 0.45
CA ILE A 140 6.95 -0.32 -0.91
C ILE A 140 7.44 -1.77 -0.84
N VAL A 141 8.51 -2.03 -0.08
CA VAL A 141 9.08 -3.38 0.06
C VAL A 141 8.06 -4.34 0.63
N LEU A 142 7.33 -3.93 1.67
CA LEU A 142 6.26 -4.74 2.27
C LEU A 142 5.11 -4.99 1.28
N GLY A 143 4.69 -3.97 0.52
CA GLY A 143 3.65 -4.09 -0.50
C GLY A 143 4.04 -5.07 -1.62
N VAL A 144 5.27 -4.95 -2.14
CA VAL A 144 5.81 -5.84 -3.17
C VAL A 144 5.93 -7.27 -2.66
N ALA A 145 6.45 -7.47 -1.44
CA ALA A 145 6.56 -8.79 -0.83
C ALA A 145 5.17 -9.44 -0.63
N THR A 146 4.18 -8.65 -0.19
CA THR A 146 2.79 -9.11 -0.04
C THR A 146 2.21 -9.57 -1.38
N ILE A 147 2.38 -8.76 -2.42
CA ILE A 147 1.92 -9.08 -3.78
C ILE A 147 2.60 -10.35 -4.31
N ALA A 148 3.92 -10.44 -4.18
CA ALA A 148 4.67 -11.61 -4.63
C ALA A 148 4.17 -12.90 -3.93
N ALA A 149 3.95 -12.83 -2.61
CA ALA A 149 3.41 -13.95 -1.85
C ALA A 149 1.99 -14.33 -2.31
N MET A 150 1.10 -13.35 -2.54
CA MET A 150 -0.23 -13.60 -3.08
C MET A 150 -0.20 -14.29 -4.44
N LEU A 151 0.67 -13.84 -5.35
CA LEU A 151 0.78 -14.41 -6.69
C LEU A 151 1.34 -15.84 -6.65
N LEU A 152 2.38 -16.08 -5.84
CA LEU A 152 3.00 -17.41 -5.72
C LEU A 152 2.07 -18.43 -5.05
N LEU A 153 1.43 -18.05 -3.95
CA LEU A 153 0.56 -18.95 -3.18
C LEU A 153 -0.82 -19.08 -3.84
N GLY A 154 -1.37 -17.97 -4.31
CA GLY A 154 -2.66 -17.92 -4.98
C GLY A 154 -2.64 -18.53 -6.38
N GLY A 155 -1.57 -18.31 -7.14
CA GLY A 155 -1.39 -18.91 -8.47
C GLY A 155 -1.42 -20.44 -8.42
N ARG A 156 -0.78 -21.05 -7.40
CA ARG A 156 -0.84 -22.50 -7.16
C ARG A 156 -2.27 -23.01 -6.97
N ALA A 157 -3.08 -22.27 -6.20
CA ALA A 157 -4.48 -22.65 -5.98
C ALA A 157 -5.34 -22.53 -7.26
N MET A 158 -5.08 -21.54 -8.10
CA MET A 158 -5.79 -21.36 -9.38
C MET A 158 -5.41 -22.44 -10.40
N THR A 159 -4.13 -22.80 -10.51
CA THR A 159 -3.68 -23.88 -11.41
C THR A 159 -4.28 -25.23 -11.03
N GLU A 160 -4.45 -25.50 -9.73
CA GLU A 160 -5.06 -26.71 -9.22
C GLU A 160 -6.58 -26.76 -9.52
N HIS A 161 -7.26 -25.61 -9.49
CA HIS A 161 -8.67 -25.48 -9.89
C HIS A 161 -8.89 -25.81 -11.37
N ASP A 162 -8.06 -25.22 -12.23
CA ASP A 162 -8.16 -25.44 -13.68
C ASP A 162 -7.85 -26.88 -14.06
N ARG A 163 -6.90 -27.52 -13.37
CA ARG A 163 -6.60 -28.95 -13.55
C ARG A 163 -7.80 -29.83 -13.22
N ARG A 164 -8.54 -29.53 -12.14
CA ARG A 164 -9.73 -30.29 -11.71
C ARG A 164 -10.97 -30.05 -12.57
N ARG A 165 -11.03 -28.93 -13.31
CA ARG A 165 -12.11 -28.66 -14.26
C ARG A 165 -11.90 -29.35 -15.62
N ARG A 166 -10.66 -29.69 -15.95
CA ARG A 166 -10.28 -30.26 -17.26
C ARG A 166 -10.14 -31.79 -17.26
N GLY A 167 -10.02 -32.42 -16.09
CA GLY A 167 -9.97 -33.88 -15.93
C GLY A 167 -11.23 -34.39 -15.26
#